data_AF-A0A218QAU3-F1
#
_entry.id   AF-A0A218QAU3-F1
#
_cell.length_a   1.000
_cell.length_b   1.000
_cell.length_c   1.000
_cell.angle_alpha   90.00
_cell.angle_beta   90.00
_cell.angle_gamma   90.00
#
_symmetry.space_group_name_H-M   'P 1'
#
loop_
_entity.id
_entity.type
_entity.pdbx_description
1 polymer ?
#
loop_
_entity_poly.entity_id
_entity_poly.type
_entity_poly.pdbx_seq_one_letter_code
_entity_poly.pdbx_strand_id
1 'polypeptide(L)'
;MEKISIKECRYLLKIQSKDTINKYLKALNFFGNKYLSWEQVQKILELQIFLGLKHGRNSKEDFCQMTREEIEQVFQSYEVNVKARLEAVKKKHRDSVQAKAVCLSSLSKK
;
A
#
# COMPACT_ATOMS: atom_id res chain seq x y z
N MET A 1 -5.64 16.83 -0.45
CA MET A 1 -4.98 15.51 -0.56
C MET A 1 -5.76 14.50 0.26
N GLU A 2 -6.18 13.40 -0.35
CA GLU A 2 -6.84 12.29 0.32
C GLU A 2 -5.89 11.66 1.35
N LYS A 3 -6.37 11.43 2.59
CA LYS A 3 -5.56 10.90 3.70
C LYS A 3 -6.05 9.50 4.04
N ILE A 4 -5.20 8.50 3.86
CA ILE A 4 -5.53 7.10 4.12
C ILE A 4 -5.03 6.71 5.50
N SER A 5 -5.91 6.20 6.36
CA SER A 5 -5.49 5.70 7.67
C SER A 5 -4.62 4.44 7.54
N ILE A 6 -3.74 4.17 8.51
CA ILE A 6 -2.92 2.93 8.51
C ILE A 6 -3.80 1.67 8.46
N LYS A 7 -4.96 1.71 9.14
CA LYS A 7 -5.93 0.61 9.14
C LYS A 7 -6.51 0.37 7.75
N GLU A 8 -6.85 1.44 7.03
CA GLU A 8 -7.34 1.33 5.65
C GLU A 8 -6.24 0.88 4.70
N CYS A 9 -5.03 1.44 4.79
CA CYS A 9 -3.89 1.01 3.99
C CYS A 9 -3.66 -0.51 4.15
N ARG A 10 -3.70 -1.02 5.39
CA ARG A 10 -3.61 -2.46 5.68
C ARG A 10 -4.68 -3.27 4.96
N TYR A 11 -5.94 -2.82 5.00
CA TYR A 11 -7.07 -3.50 4.37
C TYR A 11 -6.99 -3.45 2.83
N LEU A 12 -6.59 -2.30 2.30
CA LEU A 12 -6.43 -2.05 0.87
C LEU A 12 -5.36 -2.96 0.27
N LEU A 13 -4.20 -3.05 0.93
CA LEU A 13 -3.07 -3.87 0.51
C LEU A 13 -3.18 -5.35 0.92
N LYS A 14 -4.28 -5.74 1.56
CA LYS A 14 -4.53 -7.10 2.08
C LYS A 14 -3.42 -7.61 3.01
N ILE A 15 -2.79 -6.71 3.77
CA ILE A 15 -1.77 -7.09 4.75
C ILE A 15 -2.49 -7.68 5.98
N GLN A 16 -2.28 -8.96 6.27
CA GLN A 16 -3.02 -9.65 7.33
C GLN A 16 -2.68 -9.14 8.73
N SER A 17 -1.40 -8.91 9.00
CA SER A 17 -0.90 -8.61 10.35
C SER A 17 -0.57 -7.14 10.55
N LYS A 18 -0.92 -6.59 11.71
CA LYS A 18 -0.50 -5.24 12.15
C LYS A 18 1.03 -5.13 12.22
N ASP A 19 1.69 -6.21 12.65
CA ASP A 19 3.14 -6.27 12.72
C ASP A 19 3.80 -6.10 11.34
N THR A 20 3.26 -6.76 10.31
CA THR A 20 3.78 -6.67 8.94
C THR A 20 3.72 -5.25 8.40
N ILE A 21 2.58 -4.56 8.52
CA ILE A 21 2.47 -3.17 8.07
C ILE A 21 3.40 -2.25 8.88
N ASN A 22 3.53 -2.46 10.20
CA ASN A 22 4.46 -1.69 11.02
C ASN A 22 5.91 -1.88 10.58
N LYS A 23 6.31 -3.11 10.21
CA LYS A 23 7.64 -3.39 9.65
C LYS A 23 7.88 -2.64 8.34
N TYR A 24 6.88 -2.58 7.46
CA TYR A 24 6.98 -1.82 6.20
C TYR A 24 7.08 -0.31 6.46
N LEU A 25 6.27 0.22 7.38
CA LEU A 25 6.33 1.62 7.77
C LEU A 25 7.68 2.00 8.38
N LYS A 26 8.27 1.12 9.20
CA LYS A 26 9.62 1.34 9.75
C LYS A 26 10.68 1.36 8.65
N ALA A 27 10.65 0.42 7.72
CA ALA A 27 11.60 0.36 6.61
C ALA A 27 11.53 1.63 5.74
N LEU A 28 10.32 2.14 5.49
CA LEU A 28 10.09 3.34 4.67
C LEU A 28 10.15 4.65 5.48
N ASN A 29 10.51 4.60 6.76
CA ASN A 29 10.58 5.74 7.67
C ASN A 29 9.24 6.53 7.80
N PHE A 30 8.11 5.83 7.70
CA PHE A 30 6.75 6.35 7.89
C PHE A 30 6.15 5.95 9.24
N PHE A 31 6.93 5.31 10.10
CA PHE A 31 6.46 4.85 11.39
C PHE A 31 6.09 6.04 12.30
N GLY A 32 4.92 5.96 12.94
CA GLY A 32 4.36 7.06 13.75
C GLY A 32 3.32 7.91 13.02
N ASN A 33 3.26 7.85 11.68
CA ASN A 33 2.23 8.55 10.91
C ASN A 33 0.84 7.93 11.16
N LYS A 34 -0.15 8.76 11.52
CA LYS A 34 -1.55 8.33 11.62
C LYS A 34 -2.20 8.13 10.25
N TYR A 35 -1.77 8.92 9.27
CA TYR A 35 -2.33 8.96 7.92
C TYR A 35 -1.21 8.91 6.89
N LEU A 36 -1.53 8.37 5.72
CA LEU A 36 -0.64 8.21 4.58
C LEU A 36 -1.24 8.89 3.35
N SER A 37 -0.38 9.51 2.55
CA SER A 37 -0.71 9.95 1.20
C SER A 37 -0.70 8.76 0.23
N TRP A 38 -1.37 8.89 -0.91
CA TRP A 38 -1.36 7.87 -1.98
C TRP A 38 0.05 7.52 -2.46
N GLU A 39 0.98 8.48 -2.49
CA GLU A 39 2.39 8.25 -2.81
C GLU A 39 3.08 7.34 -1.78
N GLN A 40 2.76 7.50 -0.50
CA GLN A 40 3.29 6.64 0.56
C GLN A 40 2.67 5.24 0.48
N VAL A 41 1.38 5.14 0.15
CA VAL A 41 0.71 3.86 -0.11
C VAL A 41 1.33 3.14 -1.31
N GLN A 42 1.68 3.88 -2.36
CA GLN A 42 2.40 3.33 -3.50
C GLN A 42 3.75 2.76 -3.08
N LYS A 43 4.55 3.47 -2.29
CA LYS A 43 5.84 2.95 -1.78
C LYS A 43 5.67 1.69 -0.94
N ILE A 44 4.63 1.61 -0.11
CA ILE A 44 4.32 0.40 0.68
C ILE A 44 3.92 -0.76 -0.24
N LEU A 45 3.11 -0.50 -1.27
CA LEU A 45 2.75 -1.49 -2.28
C LEU A 45 3.98 -2.00 -3.03
N GLU A 46 4.89 -1.11 -3.44
CA GLU A 46 6.14 -1.45 -4.11
C GLU A 46 7.01 -2.36 -3.23
N LEU A 47 7.22 -1.98 -1.98
CA LEU A 47 7.94 -2.81 -1.01
C LEU A 47 7.27 -4.18 -0.83
N GLN A 48 5.95 -4.22 -0.69
CA GLN A 48 5.22 -5.50 -0.55
C GLN A 48 5.41 -6.40 -1.77
N ILE A 49 5.35 -5.84 -2.98
CA ILE A 49 5.55 -6.61 -4.21
C ILE A 49 7.00 -7.09 -4.28
N PHE A 50 7.96 -6.20 -4.04
CA PHE A 50 9.38 -6.55 -4.06
C PHE A 50 9.71 -7.71 -3.11
N LEU A 51 9.18 -7.68 -1.88
CA LEU A 51 9.36 -8.76 -0.90
C LEU A 51 8.65 -10.06 -1.28
N GLY A 52 7.64 -9.99 -2.14
CA GLY A 52 6.99 -11.16 -2.73
C GLY A 52 7.72 -11.72 -3.95
N LEU A 53 8.60 -10.94 -4.58
CA LEU A 53 9.43 -11.37 -5.72
C LEU A 53 10.79 -11.89 -5.23
N LYS A 54 11.48 -11.09 -4.41
CA LYS A 54 12.75 -11.45 -3.78
C LYS A 54 12.51 -11.81 -2.32
N HIS A 55 12.41 -13.12 -2.07
CA HIS A 55 12.38 -13.66 -0.72
C HIS A 55 13.81 -13.77 -0.17
N GLY A 56 14.11 -13.05 0.91
CA GLY A 56 15.41 -13.08 1.55
C GLY A 56 15.42 -12.34 2.89
N ARG A 57 16.40 -12.69 3.73
CA ARG A 57 16.54 -12.12 5.07
C ARG A 57 16.80 -10.61 5.03
N ASN A 58 17.50 -10.15 3.99
CA ASN A 58 17.92 -8.76 3.81
C ASN A 58 17.12 -8.02 2.73
N SER A 59 16.12 -8.65 2.10
CA SER A 59 15.39 -8.08 0.96
C SER A 59 14.68 -6.75 1.28
N LYS A 60 14.45 -6.44 2.56
CA LYS A 60 13.95 -5.12 2.97
C LYS A 60 15.02 -4.05 2.95
N GLU A 61 16.23 -4.38 3.40
CA GLU A 61 17.37 -3.46 3.39
C GLU A 61 17.82 -3.22 1.94
N ASP A 62 17.88 -4.26 1.11
CA ASP A 62 18.10 -4.15 -0.33
C ASP A 62 17.14 -3.14 -0.97
N PHE A 63 15.84 -3.26 -0.73
CA PHE A 63 14.85 -2.33 -1.29
C PHE A 63 15.08 -0.88 -0.86
N CYS A 64 15.49 -0.66 0.39
CA CYS A 64 15.78 0.68 0.91
C CYS A 64 17.09 1.27 0.37
N GLN A 65 18.03 0.42 -0.06
CA GLN A 65 19.33 0.83 -0.63
C GLN A 65 19.29 0.98 -2.15
N MET A 66 18.33 0.33 -2.82
CA MET A 66 18.15 0.42 -4.27
C MET A 66 17.66 1.79 -4.71
N THR A 67 18.15 2.22 -5.86
CA THR A 67 17.65 3.39 -6.57
C THR A 67 16.28 3.12 -7.18
N ARG A 68 15.58 4.20 -7.56
CA ARG A 68 14.28 4.09 -8.23
C ARG A 68 14.38 3.28 -9.53
N GLU A 69 15.44 3.51 -10.29
CA GLU A 69 15.69 2.85 -11.57
C GLU A 69 15.89 1.33 -11.39
N GLU A 70 16.67 0.92 -10.39
CA GLU A 70 16.86 -0.50 -10.06
C GLU A 70 15.56 -1.19 -9.65
N ILE A 71 14.73 -0.53 -8.83
CA ILE A 71 13.42 -1.05 -8.43
C ILE A 71 12.52 -1.23 -9.66
N GLU A 72 12.52 -0.25 -10.58
CA GLU A 72 11.73 -0.33 -11.81
C GLU A 72 12.25 -1.43 -12.75
N GLN A 73 13.57 -1.62 -12.87
CA GLN A 73 14.16 -2.71 -13.63
C GLN A 73 13.77 -4.08 -13.06
N VAL A 74 13.78 -4.24 -11.73
CA VAL A 74 13.31 -5.47 -11.08
C VAL A 74 11.85 -5.69 -11.45
N PHE A 75 10.97 -4.70 -11.29
CA PHE A 75 9.56 -4.89 -11.64
C PHE A 75 9.34 -5.18 -13.12
N GLN A 76 10.09 -4.57 -14.03
CA GLN A 76 10.03 -4.90 -15.46
C GLN A 76 10.49 -6.33 -15.73
N SER A 77 11.57 -6.78 -15.09
CA SER A 77 12.12 -8.14 -15.23
C SER A 77 11.12 -9.22 -14.78
N TYR A 78 10.28 -8.92 -13.78
CA TYR A 78 9.22 -9.81 -13.30
C TYR A 78 7.83 -9.47 -13.90
N GLU A 79 7.77 -8.64 -14.94
CA GLU A 79 6.53 -8.21 -15.63
C GLU A 79 5.45 -7.63 -14.67
N VAL A 80 5.88 -7.00 -13.59
CA VAL A 80 5.00 -6.40 -12.59
C VAL A 80 4.61 -4.98 -12.99
N ASN A 81 3.32 -4.78 -13.23
CA ASN A 81 2.76 -3.45 -13.41
C ASN A 81 2.28 -2.84 -12.08
N VAL A 82 3.17 -2.11 -11.41
CA VAL A 82 2.86 -1.41 -10.14
C VAL A 82 1.74 -0.39 -10.30
N LYS A 83 1.72 0.36 -11.42
CA LYS A 83 0.68 1.38 -11.69
C LYS A 83 -0.70 0.74 -11.77
N ALA A 84 -0.85 -0.35 -12.51
CA ALA A 84 -2.12 -1.08 -12.61
C ALA A 84 -2.59 -1.59 -11.25
N ARG A 85 -1.67 -2.10 -10.41
CA ARG A 85 -1.99 -2.51 -9.04
C ARG A 85 -2.42 -1.34 -8.16
N LEU A 86 -1.75 -0.19 -8.26
CA LEU A 86 -2.12 1.01 -7.52
C LEU A 86 -3.52 1.51 -7.91
N GLU A 87 -3.84 1.53 -9.21
CA GLU A 87 -5.15 1.92 -9.71
C GLU A 87 -6.26 0.97 -9.22
N ALA A 88 -6.00 -0.34 -9.18
CA ALA A 88 -6.93 -1.31 -8.59
C ALA A 88 -7.18 -1.03 -7.09
N VAL A 89 -6.14 -0.65 -6.36
CA VAL A 89 -6.26 -0.28 -4.93
C VAL A 89 -7.06 1.02 -4.76
N LYS A 90 -6.82 2.05 -5.60
CA LYS A 90 -7.62 3.29 -5.60
C LYS A 90 -9.08 3.03 -5.91
N LYS A 91 -9.36 2.20 -6.93
CA LYS A 91 -10.73 1.81 -7.29
C LYS A 91 -11.42 1.12 -6.11
N LYS A 92 -10.76 0.17 -5.44
CA LYS A 92 -11.29 -0.49 -4.24
C LYS A 92 -11.55 0.48 -3.09
N HIS A 93 -10.68 1.47 -2.88
CA HIS A 93 -10.89 2.51 -1.88
C HIS A 93 -12.13 3.34 -2.20
N ARG A 94 -12.24 3.84 -3.44
CA ARG A 94 -13.39 4.64 -3.90
C ARG A 94 -14.70 3.88 -3.72
N ASP A 95 -14.74 2.62 -4.13
CA ASP A 95 -15.91 1.75 -4.01
C ASP A 95 -16.31 1.56 -2.53
N SER A 96 -15.33 1.30 -1.66
CA SER A 96 -15.56 1.16 -0.23
C SER A 96 -16.05 2.45 0.44
N VAL A 97 -15.57 3.62 0.00
CA VAL A 97 -16.02 4.92 0.50
C VAL A 97 -17.45 5.20 0.03
N GLN A 98 -17.75 4.91 -1.25
CA GLN A 98 -19.07 5.09 -1.83
C GLN A 98 -20.11 4.17 -1.19
N ALA A 99 -19.79 2.89 -0.97
CA ALA A 99 -20.66 1.95 -0.28
C ALA A 99 -20.99 2.40 1.16
N LYS A 100 -20.02 3.00 1.86
CA LYS A 100 -20.21 3.51 3.23
C LYS A 100 -21.10 4.76 3.27
N ALA A 101 -21.01 5.62 2.25
CA ALA A 101 -21.89 6.78 2.10
C ALA A 101 -23.34 6.37 1.78
N VAL A 102 -23.53 5.33 0.96
CA VAL A 102 -24.86 4.78 0.63
C VAL A 102 -25.53 4.16 1.86
N CYS A 103 -24.80 3.42 2.70
CA CYS A 103 -25.38 2.81 3.91
C CYS A 103 -25.86 3.85 4.93
N LEU A 104 -25.15 4.97 5.09
CA LEU A 104 -25.52 6.04 6.03
C LEU A 104 -26.75 6.83 5.56
N SER A 105 -26.92 7.01 4.25
CA SER A 105 -28.09 7.70 3.69
C SER A 105 -29.37 6.86 3.76
N SER A 106 -29.27 5.52 3.76
CA SER A 106 -30.41 4.62 4.02
C SER A 106 -30.85 4.55 5.49
N LEU A 107 -30.00 4.96 6.44
CA LEU A 107 -30.32 4.94 7.88
C LEU A 107 -31.00 6.24 8.38
N SER A 108 -30.96 7.32 7.59
CA SER A 108 -31.57 8.61 7.93
C SER A 108 -32.99 8.82 7.38
N LYS A 109 -33.62 7.78 6.81
CA LYS A 109 -35.05 7.76 6.48
C LYS A 109 -35.80 6.87 7.47
N LYS A 110 -35.96 7.34 8.70
CA LYS A 110 -36.99 6.85 9.63
C LYS A 110 -37.49 8.01 10.46
#